data_AF-A0A9D0NW22-F1
#
_entry.id   AF-A0A9D0NW22-F1
#
_cell.length_a   1.000
_cell.length_b   1.000
_cell.length_c   1.000
_cell.angle_alpha   90.00
_cell.angle_beta   90.00
_cell.angle_gamma   90.00
#
_symmetry.space_group_name_H-M   'P 1'
#
loop_
_entity.id
_entity.type
_entity.pdbx_description
1 polymer ?
#
loop_
_entity_poly.entity_id
_entity_poly.type
_entity_poly.pdbx_seq_one_letter_code
_entity_poly.pdbx_strand_id
1 'polypeptide(L)' 'MARLGRYTVYLGVILIIVGLIGGFTALFQDADGDAVNILVLVPLGFVALLAGTVVSQLMVPPKQ' A
#
# COMPACT_ATOMS: atom_id res chain seq x y z
N MET A 1 0.96 16.78 9.64
CA MET A 1 -0.33 16.08 9.72
C MET A 1 -0.94 15.85 8.33
N ALA A 2 -1.45 16.84 7.61
CA ALA A 2 -1.98 16.64 6.24
C ALA A 2 -0.97 16.04 5.23
N ARG A 3 0.30 16.45 5.28
CA ARG A 3 1.38 15.86 4.45
C ARG A 3 1.68 14.41 4.82
N LEU A 4 1.53 14.03 6.09
CA LEU A 4 1.80 12.67 6.57
C LEU A 4 0.81 11.69 5.94
N GLY A 5 -0.50 12.00 5.99
CA GLY A 5 -1.53 11.17 5.36
C GLY A 5 -1.28 10.96 3.86
N ARG A 6 -0.90 12.04 3.14
CA ARG A 6 -0.58 11.96 1.72
C ARG A 6 0.63 11.07 1.42
N TYR A 7 1.70 11.15 2.21
CA TYR A 7 2.86 10.27 2.03
C TYR A 7 2.53 8.81 2.35
N THR A 8 1.73 8.55 3.39
CA THR A 8 1.29 7.20 3.73
C THR A 8 0.41 6.58 2.64
N VAL A 9 -0.44 7.39 1.98
CA VAL A 9 -1.20 6.96 0.80
C VAL A 9 -0.27 6.51 -0.32
N TYR A 10 0.72 7.35 -0.69
CA TYR A 10 1.66 6.98 -1.75
C TYR A 10 2.49 5.76 -1.40
N LEU A 11 2.93 5.63 -0.15
CA LEU A 11 3.64 4.45 0.32
C LEU A 11 2.77 3.19 0.17
N GLY A 12 1.50 3.26 0.58
CA GLY A 12 0.56 2.14 0.45
C GLY A 12 0.36 1.71 -1.01
N VAL A 13 0.19 2.68 -1.92
CA VAL A 13 0.09 2.41 -3.37
C VAL A 13 1.34 1.73 -3.89
N ILE A 14 2.53 2.22 -3.53
CA ILE A 14 3.81 1.64 -3.98
C ILE A 14 3.95 0.20 -3.48
N LEU A 15 3.63 -0.06 -2.21
CA LEU A 15 3.67 -1.41 -1.64
C LEU A 15 2.75 -2.38 -2.37
N ILE A 16 1.53 -1.94 -2.72
CA ILE A 16 0.59 -2.76 -3.52
C ILE A 16 1.17 -3.03 -4.90
N ILE A 17 1.68 -2.01 -5.60
CA ILE A 17 2.26 -2.17 -6.94
C ILE A 17 3.44 -3.15 -6.92
N VAL A 18 4.36 -3.01 -5.97
CA VAL A 18 5.52 -3.89 -5.83
C VAL A 18 5.09 -5.31 -5.46
N GLY A 19 4.14 -5.46 -4.53
CA GLY A 19 3.61 -6.76 -4.12
C GLY A 19 2.89 -7.48 -5.26
N LEU A 20 2.10 -6.77 -6.07
CA LEU A 20 1.42 -7.33 -7.23
C LEU A 20 2.41 -7.68 -8.35
N ILE A 21 3.23 -6.73 -8.78
CA ILE A 21 4.18 -6.98 -9.88
C ILE A 21 5.15 -8.09 -9.49
N GLY A 22 5.79 -8.01 -8.32
CA GLY A 22 6.76 -9.00 -7.88
C GLY A 22 6.13 -10.35 -7.58
N GLY A 23 5.02 -10.36 -6.82
CA GLY A 23 4.35 -11.58 -6.39
C GLY A 23 3.79 -12.39 -7.55
N PHE A 24 3.11 -11.72 -8.50
CA PHE A 24 2.60 -12.41 -9.69
C PHE A 24 3.72 -12.78 -10.68
N THR A 25 4.79 -11.98 -10.80
CA THR A 25 5.96 -12.38 -11.62
C THR A 25 6.63 -13.64 -11.07
N ALA A 26 6.76 -13.75 -9.73
CA ALA A 26 7.31 -14.95 -9.10
C ALA A 26 6.43 -16.20 -9.34
N LEU A 27 5.11 -16.05 -9.35
CA LEU A 27 4.19 -17.15 -9.73
C LEU A 27 4.42 -17.62 -11.18
N PHE A 28 4.70 -16.71 -12.12
CA PHE A 28 5.02 -17.08 -13.51
C PHE A 28 6.37 -17.78 -13.67
N GLN A 29 7.22 -17.75 -12.62
CA GLN A 29 8.52 -18.41 -12.60
C GLN A 29 8.52 -19.70 -11.75
N ASP A 30 7.34 -20.19 -11.36
CA ASP A 30 7.15 -21.33 -10.45
C ASP A 30 7.89 -21.14 -9.09
N ALA A 31 8.11 -19.89 -8.68
CA ALA A 31 8.79 -19.51 -7.43
C ALA A 31 7.76 -19.27 -6.30
N ASP A 32 6.98 -20.31 -5.97
CA ASP A 32 5.81 -20.21 -5.07
C ASP A 32 6.14 -19.62 -3.69
N GLY A 33 7.28 -19.98 -3.12
CA GLY A 33 7.72 -19.47 -1.81
C GLY A 33 8.00 -17.97 -1.82
N ASP A 34 8.66 -17.48 -2.87
CA ASP A 34 8.97 -16.06 -3.03
C ASP A 34 7.72 -15.27 -3.39
N ALA A 35 6.82 -15.85 -4.20
CA ALA A 35 5.53 -15.26 -4.52
C ALA A 35 4.70 -14.96 -3.27
N VAL A 36 4.57 -15.93 -2.35
CA VAL A 36 3.82 -15.74 -1.10
C VAL A 36 4.45 -14.64 -0.25
N ASN A 37 5.78 -14.66 -0.10
CA ASN A 37 6.49 -13.65 0.70
C ASN A 37 6.33 -12.24 0.13
N ILE A 38 6.39 -12.09 -1.20
CA ILE A 38 6.23 -10.79 -1.85
C ILE A 38 4.76 -10.33 -1.81
N LEU A 39 3.80 -11.24 -1.97
CA LEU A 39 2.37 -10.92 -1.92
C LEU A 39 1.93 -10.39 -0.55
N VAL A 40 2.65 -10.67 0.55
CA VAL A 40 2.40 -10.05 1.86
C VAL A 40 2.53 -8.52 1.85
N LEU A 41 3.28 -7.94 0.90
CA LEU A 41 3.34 -6.48 0.73
C LEU A 41 1.99 -5.87 0.35
N VAL A 42 1.10 -6.63 -0.30
CA VAL A 42 -0.22 -6.17 -0.73
C VAL A 42 -1.11 -5.81 0.47
N PRO A 43 -1.40 -6.72 1.43
CA PRO A 43 -2.22 -6.37 2.59
C PRO A 43 -1.59 -5.26 3.45
N LEU A 44 -0.27 -5.22 3.58
CA LEU A 44 0.42 -4.12 4.27
C LEU A 44 0.23 -2.78 3.55
N GLY A 45 0.31 -2.78 2.22
CA GLY A 45 0.03 -1.62 1.39
C GLY A 45 -1.42 -1.14 1.51
N PHE A 46 -2.39 -2.05 1.58
CA PHE A 46 -3.79 -1.71 1.83
C PHE A 46 -4.01 -1.07 3.21
N VAL A 47 -3.38 -1.60 4.26
CA VAL A 47 -3.46 -1.00 5.61
C VAL A 47 -2.86 0.40 5.62
N ALA A 48 -1.68 0.58 5.01
CA ALA A 48 -1.05 1.90 4.90
C ALA A 48 -1.91 2.88 4.08
N LEU A 49 -2.46 2.43 2.96
CA LEU A 49 -3.35 3.23 2.12
C LEU A 49 -4.61 3.66 2.87
N LEU A 50 -5.25 2.75 3.60
CA LEU A 50 -6.44 3.04 4.39
C LEU A 50 -6.11 4.03 5.53
N ALA A 51 -5.04 3.77 6.29
CA ALA A 51 -4.62 4.67 7.35
C ALA A 51 -4.30 6.07 6.80
N GLY A 52 -3.56 6.15 5.70
CA GLY A 52 -3.21 7.40 5.03
C GLY A 52 -4.43 8.18 4.53
N THR A 53 -5.41 7.50 3.92
CA THR A 53 -6.65 8.12 3.44
C THR A 53 -7.48 8.65 4.59
N VAL A 54 -7.71 7.85 5.65
CA VAL A 54 -8.45 8.26 6.85
C VAL A 54 -7.81 9.48 7.50
N VAL A 55 -6.49 9.44 7.74
CA VAL A 55 -5.73 10.56 8.30
C VAL A 55 -5.85 11.81 7.42
N SER A 56 -5.78 11.66 6.11
CA SER A 56 -5.91 12.79 5.18
C SER A 56 -7.29 13.43 5.24
N GLN A 57 -8.37 12.63 5.33
CA GLN A 57 -9.75 13.14 5.36
C GLN A 57 -10.11 13.77 6.70
N LEU A 58 -9.74 13.15 7.82
CA LEU A 58 -10.06 13.65 9.16
C LEU A 58 -9.29 14.92 9.53
N MET A 59 -8.18 15.20 8.84
CA MET A 59 -7.34 16.39 9.08
C MET A 59 -7.65 17.56 8.15
N VAL A 60 -8.61 17.44 7.23
CA VAL A 60 -9.09 18.60 6.46
C VAL A 60 -9.97 19.45 7.38
N PRO A 61 -9.60 20.72 7.67
CA PRO A 61 -10.47 21.59 8.44
C PRO A 61 -11.80 21.78 7.70
N PRO A 62 -12.95 21.79 8.38
CA PRO A 62 -14.21 22.14 7.73
C PRO A 62 -14.04 23.54 7.11
N LYS A 63 -14.38 23.69 5.83
CA LYS A 63 -14.49 25.01 5.21
C LYS A 63 -15.56 25.79 5.99
N GLN A 64 -15.13 26.80 6.74
CA GLN A 64 -16.01 27.81 7.32
C GLN A 64 -16.58 28.68 6.21
#